data_AF-A0A7W5F2J6-F1
#
_entry.id   AF-A0A7W5F2J6-F1
#
_cell.length_a   1.000
_cell.length_b   1.000
_cell.length_c   1.000
_cell.angle_alpha   90.00
_cell.angle_beta   90.00
_cell.angle_gamma   90.00
#
_symmetry.space_group_name_H-M   'P 1'
#
loop_
_entity.id
_entity.type
_entity.pdbx_description
1 polymer ?
#
loop_
_entity_poly.entity_id
_entity_poly.type
_entity_poly.pdbx_seq_one_letter_code
_entity_poly.pdbx_strand_id
1 'polypeptide(L)'
;MQEQARQQAQDQFEHWLRQERRAVYTDVLQDADDLRSKFDALVDCRSEIGDGSTAVEALLEFDTAFQLLGRRVVSLTTVAHPEVAKMYQRVMAECQTVLSIVRGNFPPDSLLVHKTYLYLAIGELVAAVSVDTQVGPAERRGMR
;
A
#
# COMPACT_ATOMS: atom_id res chain seq x y z
N MET A 1 37.42 21.14 -6.23
CA MET A 1 37.58 20.06 -5.24
C MET A 1 36.33 19.88 -4.37
N GLN A 2 35.79 20.94 -3.75
CA GLN A 2 34.54 20.86 -2.96
C GLN A 2 33.31 20.39 -3.75
N GLU A 3 33.08 20.87 -4.97
CA GLU A 3 31.90 20.46 -5.76
C GLU A 3 31.95 18.98 -6.16
N GLN A 4 33.15 18.46 -6.40
CA GLN A 4 33.36 17.05 -6.77
C GLN A 4 33.10 16.11 -5.58
N ALA A 5 33.51 16.51 -4.38
CA ALA A 5 33.19 15.79 -3.13
C ALA A 5 31.69 15.86 -2.80
N ARG A 6 31.04 17.00 -3.05
CA ARG A 6 29.60 17.17 -2.86
C ARG A 6 28.79 16.28 -3.80
N GLN A 7 29.17 16.25 -5.08
CA GLN A 7 28.54 15.39 -6.08
C GLN A 7 28.69 13.91 -5.69
N GLN A 8 29.90 13.49 -5.29
CA GLN A 8 30.16 12.11 -4.89
C GLN A 8 29.34 11.68 -3.65
N ALA A 9 29.22 12.56 -2.64
CA ALA A 9 28.39 12.30 -1.47
C ALA A 9 26.90 12.20 -1.84
N GLN A 10 26.43 13.04 -2.76
CA GLN A 10 25.06 13.01 -3.23
C GLN A 10 24.75 11.72 -4.03
N ASP A 11 25.66 11.29 -4.90
CA ASP A 11 25.50 10.04 -5.67
C ASP A 11 25.46 8.81 -4.73
N GLN A 12 26.28 8.80 -3.66
CA GLN A 12 26.27 7.76 -2.63
C GLN A 12 24.95 7.74 -1.85
N PHE A 13 24.46 8.91 -1.44
CA PHE A 13 23.18 9.04 -0.74
C PHE A 13 22.01 8.56 -1.62
N GLU A 14 21.97 8.96 -2.89
CA GLU A 14 20.95 8.51 -3.84
C GLU A 14 21.04 7.01 -4.14
N HIS A 15 22.24 6.43 -4.11
CA HIS A 15 22.42 4.98 -4.21
C HIS A 15 21.85 4.24 -2.99
N TRP A 16 22.21 4.68 -1.77
CA TRP A 16 21.69 4.11 -0.53
C TRP A 16 20.17 4.23 -0.45
N LEU A 17 19.62 5.42 -0.74
CA LEU A 17 18.17 5.67 -0.69
C LEU A 17 17.39 4.76 -1.64
N ARG A 18 17.97 4.39 -2.79
CA ARG A 18 17.35 3.43 -3.72
C ARG A 18 17.30 2.02 -3.14
N GLN A 19 18.35 1.58 -2.44
CA GLN A 19 18.37 0.26 -1.82
C GLN A 19 17.34 0.18 -0.70
N GLU A 20 17.27 1.20 0.16
CA GLU A 20 16.26 1.29 1.22
C GLU A 20 14.84 1.30 0.67
N ARG A 21 14.57 2.12 -0.36
CA ARG A 21 13.26 2.15 -1.04
C ARG A 21 12.86 0.79 -1.57
N ARG A 22 13.77 0.05 -2.22
CA ARG A 22 13.48 -1.28 -2.76
C ARG A 22 13.08 -2.28 -1.67
N ALA A 23 13.79 -2.26 -0.53
CA ALA A 23 13.43 -3.10 0.61
C ALA A 23 12.03 -2.74 1.14
N VAL A 24 11.79 -1.45 1.42
CA VAL A 24 10.49 -0.97 1.94
C VAL A 24 9.35 -1.25 0.97
N TYR A 25 9.55 -1.03 -0.33
CA TYR A 25 8.51 -1.26 -1.34
C TYR A 25 8.20 -2.73 -1.52
N THR A 26 9.19 -3.62 -1.40
CA THR A 26 8.95 -5.07 -1.48
C THR A 26 8.00 -5.51 -0.37
N ASP A 27 8.28 -5.09 0.87
CA ASP A 27 7.44 -5.38 2.02
C ASP A 27 6.02 -4.81 1.85
N VAL A 28 5.91 -3.57 1.38
CA VAL A 28 4.62 -2.90 1.21
C VAL A 28 3.77 -3.54 0.11
N LEU A 29 4.38 -3.96 -0.98
CA LEU A 29 3.66 -4.66 -2.05
C LEU A 29 3.22 -6.06 -1.60
N GLN A 30 4.02 -6.75 -0.79
CA GLN A 30 3.65 -8.03 -0.20
C GLN A 30 2.46 -7.87 0.76
N ASP A 31 2.53 -6.88 1.66
CA ASP A 31 1.46 -6.59 2.62
C ASP A 31 0.16 -6.15 1.89
N ALA A 32 0.27 -5.42 0.77
CA ALA A 32 -0.87 -5.02 -0.04
C ALA A 32 -1.52 -6.20 -0.79
N ASP A 33 -0.74 -7.17 -1.28
CA ASP A 33 -1.27 -8.37 -1.91
C ASP A 33 -1.96 -9.29 -0.89
N ASP A 34 -1.39 -9.45 0.31
CA ASP A 34 -2.02 -10.19 1.41
C ASP A 34 -3.35 -9.52 1.81
N LEU A 35 -3.35 -8.20 2.00
CA LEU A 35 -4.56 -7.43 2.27
C LEU A 35 -5.65 -7.66 1.20
N ARG A 36 -5.27 -7.71 -0.09
CA ARG A 36 -6.20 -8.00 -1.19
C ARG A 36 -6.83 -9.39 -1.03
N SER A 37 -6.00 -10.39 -0.76
CA SER A 37 -6.42 -11.78 -0.53
C SER A 37 -7.36 -11.90 0.68
N LYS A 38 -7.04 -11.23 1.79
CA LYS A 38 -7.89 -11.21 2.99
C LYS A 38 -9.22 -10.51 2.74
N PHE A 39 -9.24 -9.47 1.90
CA PHE A 39 -10.49 -8.82 1.56
C PHE A 39 -11.40 -9.68 0.70
N ASP A 40 -10.83 -10.48 -0.22
CA ASP A 40 -11.60 -11.43 -1.01
C ASP A 40 -12.31 -12.45 -0.12
N ALA A 41 -11.57 -13.06 0.81
CA ALA A 41 -12.15 -13.99 1.77
C ALA A 41 -13.31 -13.35 2.57
N LEU A 42 -13.15 -12.09 2.99
CA LEU A 42 -14.19 -11.36 3.71
C LEU A 42 -15.44 -11.10 2.85
N VAL A 43 -15.27 -10.75 1.59
CA VAL A 43 -16.38 -10.56 0.64
C VAL A 43 -17.09 -11.88 0.37
N ASP A 44 -16.35 -12.96 0.16
CA ASP A 44 -16.89 -14.29 -0.13
C ASP A 44 -17.71 -14.82 1.05
N CYS A 45 -17.20 -14.73 2.29
CA CYS A 45 -17.93 -15.12 3.51
C CYS A 45 -19.21 -14.31 3.75
N ARG A 46 -19.30 -13.07 3.26
CA ARG A 46 -20.51 -12.23 3.37
C ARG A 46 -21.55 -12.56 2.29
N SER A 47 -21.11 -13.16 1.18
CA SER A 47 -21.98 -13.55 0.06
C SER A 47 -22.62 -14.94 0.27
N GLU A 48 -21.94 -15.83 0.99
CA GLU A 48 -22.46 -17.12 1.38
C GLU A 48 -23.29 -16.97 2.67
N ILE A 49 -24.56 -17.38 2.64
CA ILE A 49 -25.43 -17.42 3.82
C ILE A 49 -24.96 -18.60 4.69
N GLY A 50 -23.87 -18.42 5.43
CA GLY A 50 -23.18 -19.45 6.21
C GLY A 50 -22.56 -18.90 7.48
N ASP A 51 -22.40 -19.78 8.47
CA ASP A 51 -22.10 -19.57 9.89
C ASP A 51 -21.37 -18.26 10.27
N GLY A 52 -21.90 -17.51 11.24
CA GLY A 52 -21.37 -16.20 11.65
C GLY A 52 -19.91 -16.23 12.13
N SER A 53 -19.40 -17.41 12.50
CA SER A 53 -18.00 -17.61 12.93
C SER A 53 -17.00 -17.31 11.79
N THR A 54 -17.25 -17.80 10.57
CA THR A 54 -16.33 -17.62 9.44
C THR A 54 -16.22 -16.18 8.96
N ALA A 55 -17.32 -15.42 9.02
CA ALA A 55 -17.30 -14.00 8.68
C ALA A 55 -16.53 -13.15 9.71
N VAL A 56 -16.58 -13.53 10.99
CA VAL A 56 -15.81 -12.87 12.06
C VAL A 56 -14.32 -13.17 11.91
N GLU A 57 -13.95 -14.41 11.61
CA GLU A 57 -12.56 -14.78 11.34
C GLU A 57 -11.98 -14.02 10.14
N ALA A 58 -12.69 -13.99 9.01
CA ALA A 58 -12.26 -13.24 7.82
C ALA A 58 -12.08 -11.73 8.10
N LEU A 59 -12.95 -11.14 8.94
CA LEU A 59 -12.81 -9.75 9.37
C LEU A 59 -11.56 -9.54 10.23
N LEU A 60 -11.27 -10.46 11.15
CA LEU A 60 -10.07 -10.39 12.00
C LEU A 60 -8.80 -10.52 11.16
N GLU A 61 -8.80 -11.40 10.16
CA GLU A 61 -7.67 -11.53 9.23
C GLU A 61 -7.46 -10.26 8.40
N PHE A 62 -8.54 -9.66 7.89
CA PHE A 62 -8.47 -8.39 7.17
C PHE A 62 -7.97 -7.23 8.06
N ASP A 63 -8.48 -7.11 9.29
CA ASP A 63 -8.02 -6.09 10.25
C ASP A 63 -6.53 -6.30 10.59
N THR A 64 -6.09 -7.55 10.73
CA THR A 64 -4.68 -7.88 10.98
C THR A 64 -3.79 -7.47 9.82
N ALA A 65 -4.17 -7.80 8.58
CA ALA A 65 -3.43 -7.37 7.38
C ALA A 65 -3.38 -5.84 7.26
N PHE A 66 -4.48 -5.15 7.54
CA PHE A 66 -4.52 -3.68 7.58
C PHE A 66 -3.58 -3.09 8.64
N GLN A 67 -3.53 -3.67 9.84
CA GLN A 67 -2.61 -3.21 10.88
C GLN A 67 -1.14 -3.45 10.51
N LEU A 68 -0.83 -4.59 9.89
CA LEU A 68 0.52 -4.88 9.40
C LEU A 68 0.94 -3.86 8.34
N LEU A 69 0.06 -3.58 7.37
CA LEU A 69 0.26 -2.51 6.40
C LEU A 69 0.54 -1.20 7.15
N GLY A 70 -0.34 -0.77 8.06
CA GLY A 70 -0.19 0.46 8.84
C GLY A 70 1.15 0.63 9.58
N ARG A 71 1.81 -0.46 10.00
CA ARG A 71 3.15 -0.39 10.61
C ARG A 71 4.24 0.10 9.65
N ARG A 72 4.00 0.03 8.34
CA ARG A 72 4.94 0.48 7.29
C ARG A 72 4.94 1.99 7.08
N VAL A 73 3.98 2.74 7.65
CA VAL A 73 3.83 4.20 7.45
C VAL A 73 5.13 4.96 7.75
N VAL A 74 5.80 4.66 8.86
CA VAL A 74 7.01 5.39 9.27
C VAL A 74 8.15 5.18 8.27
N SER A 75 8.44 3.92 7.94
CA SER A 75 9.49 3.59 6.97
C SER A 75 9.17 4.19 5.61
N LEU A 76 7.92 4.08 5.16
CA LEU A 76 7.50 4.57 3.84
C LEU A 76 7.53 6.09 3.75
N THR A 77 7.04 6.82 4.74
CA THR A 77 7.11 8.30 4.76
C THR A 77 8.54 8.84 4.82
N THR A 78 9.48 8.06 5.35
CA THR A 78 10.89 8.46 5.45
C THR A 78 11.62 8.34 4.12
N VAL A 79 11.39 7.26 3.36
CA VAL A 79 12.20 6.96 2.18
C VAL A 79 11.45 7.14 0.87
N ALA A 80 10.12 7.05 0.84
CA ALA A 80 9.36 6.96 -0.40
C ALA A 80 9.33 8.25 -1.21
N HIS A 81 9.08 8.09 -2.51
CA HIS A 81 8.68 9.21 -3.34
C HIS A 81 7.29 9.73 -2.90
N PRO A 82 7.02 11.05 -2.96
CA PRO A 82 5.73 11.62 -2.54
C PRO A 82 4.51 10.96 -3.17
N GLU A 83 4.57 10.63 -4.47
CA GLU A 83 3.47 9.92 -5.15
C GLU A 83 3.24 8.51 -4.59
N VAL A 84 4.30 7.78 -4.23
CA VAL A 84 4.15 6.46 -3.59
C VAL A 84 3.51 6.61 -2.21
N ALA A 85 3.95 7.60 -1.42
CA ALA A 85 3.35 7.89 -0.12
C ALA A 85 1.86 8.26 -0.22
N LYS A 86 1.49 9.04 -1.23
CA LYS A 86 0.10 9.41 -1.53
C LYS A 86 -0.76 8.20 -1.90
N MET A 87 -0.28 7.34 -2.80
CA MET A 87 -1.03 6.13 -3.19
C MET A 87 -1.16 5.15 -2.01
N TYR A 88 -0.12 5.03 -1.20
CA TYR A 88 -0.14 4.23 0.01
C TYR A 88 -1.19 4.74 1.02
N GLN A 89 -1.27 6.05 1.24
CA GLN A 89 -2.31 6.66 2.09
C GLN A 89 -3.72 6.40 1.55
N ARG A 90 -3.90 6.39 0.23
CA ARG A 90 -5.17 6.04 -0.40
C ARG A 90 -5.59 4.60 -0.07
N VAL A 91 -4.67 3.63 -0.17
CA VAL A 91 -4.94 2.24 0.23
C VAL A 91 -5.37 2.17 1.70
N MET A 92 -4.66 2.85 2.59
CA MET A 92 -5.00 2.89 4.02
C MET A 92 -6.41 3.47 4.28
N ALA A 93 -6.78 4.54 3.57
CA ALA A 93 -8.09 5.17 3.70
C ALA A 93 -9.24 4.26 3.22
N GLU A 94 -9.04 3.54 2.12
CA GLU A 94 -10.02 2.55 1.64
C GLU A 94 -10.20 1.41 2.63
N CYS A 95 -9.12 0.89 3.22
CA CYS A 95 -9.19 -0.15 4.25
C CYS A 95 -9.97 0.31 5.48
N GLN A 96 -9.72 1.54 5.92
CA GLN A 96 -10.44 2.12 7.06
C GLN A 96 -11.93 2.28 6.76
N THR A 97 -12.28 2.60 5.51
CA THR A 97 -13.66 2.69 5.04
C THR A 97 -14.33 1.32 5.05
N VAL A 98 -13.66 0.28 4.54
CA VAL A 98 -14.13 -1.12 4.60
C VAL A 98 -14.40 -1.56 6.05
N LEU A 99 -13.46 -1.32 6.97
CA LEU A 99 -13.65 -1.68 8.39
C LEU A 99 -14.86 -0.95 9.00
N SER A 100 -15.06 0.32 8.67
CA SER A 100 -16.23 1.07 9.12
C SER A 100 -17.54 0.47 8.60
N ILE A 101 -17.58 0.06 7.33
CA ILE A 101 -18.76 -0.56 6.69
C ILE A 101 -19.10 -1.88 7.36
N VAL A 102 -18.09 -2.73 7.59
CA VAL A 102 -18.31 -4.04 8.21
C VAL A 102 -18.77 -3.89 9.66
N ARG A 103 -18.17 -2.97 10.44
CA ARG A 103 -18.57 -2.68 11.83
C ARG A 103 -19.97 -2.05 11.91
N GLY A 104 -20.37 -1.29 10.91
CA GLY A 104 -21.69 -0.65 10.83
C GLY A 104 -22.83 -1.55 10.34
N ASN A 105 -22.58 -2.83 10.02
CA ASN A 105 -23.57 -3.75 9.44
C ASN A 105 -24.27 -3.22 8.18
N PHE A 106 -23.53 -2.50 7.32
CA PHE A 106 -24.02 -2.02 6.04
C PHE A 106 -24.33 -3.18 5.07
N PRO A 107 -25.19 -2.96 4.04
CA PRO A 107 -25.59 -4.01 3.11
C PRO A 107 -24.39 -4.60 2.34
N PRO A 108 -24.39 -5.91 2.03
CA PRO A 108 -23.30 -6.61 1.34
C PRO A 108 -22.86 -5.96 0.02
N ASP A 109 -23.80 -5.37 -0.73
CA ASP A 109 -23.51 -4.66 -2.00
C ASP A 109 -22.51 -3.51 -1.83
N SER A 110 -22.43 -2.93 -0.63
CA SER A 110 -21.43 -1.90 -0.31
C SER A 110 -20.01 -2.47 -0.32
N LEU A 111 -19.80 -3.71 0.13
CA LEU A 111 -18.46 -4.31 0.17
C LEU A 111 -17.92 -4.60 -1.23
N LEU A 112 -18.77 -4.99 -2.18
CA LEU A 112 -18.37 -5.21 -3.58
C LEU A 112 -17.88 -3.93 -4.26
N VAL A 113 -18.53 -2.80 -3.98
CA VAL A 113 -18.09 -1.49 -4.47
C VAL A 113 -16.72 -1.14 -3.90
N HIS A 114 -16.52 -1.34 -2.59
CA HIS A 114 -15.23 -1.07 -1.96
C HIS A 114 -14.12 -2.06 -2.33
N LYS A 115 -14.46 -3.29 -2.76
CA LYS A 115 -13.51 -4.20 -3.42
C LYS A 115 -12.91 -3.57 -4.67
N THR A 116 -13.75 -2.96 -5.51
CA THR A 116 -13.27 -2.26 -6.70
C THR A 116 -12.36 -1.09 -6.35
N TYR A 117 -12.73 -0.26 -5.36
CA TYR A 117 -11.90 0.89 -4.97
C TYR A 117 -10.58 0.50 -4.31
N LEU A 118 -10.57 -0.51 -3.44
CA LEU A 118 -9.33 -1.01 -2.84
C LEU A 118 -8.38 -1.57 -3.90
N TYR A 119 -8.91 -2.33 -4.85
CA TYR A 119 -8.11 -2.89 -5.94
C TYR A 119 -7.50 -1.81 -6.83
N LEU A 120 -8.27 -0.77 -7.15
CA LEU A 120 -7.76 0.38 -7.89
C LEU A 120 -6.64 1.09 -7.11
N ALA A 121 -6.84 1.35 -5.82
CA ALA A 121 -5.83 1.98 -4.97
C ALA A 121 -4.54 1.15 -4.88
N ILE A 122 -4.64 -0.18 -4.75
CA ILE A 122 -3.48 -1.08 -4.75
C ILE A 122 -2.79 -1.07 -6.12
N GLY A 123 -3.55 -1.10 -7.22
CA GLY A 123 -2.99 -1.04 -8.57
C GLY A 123 -2.22 0.25 -8.84
N GLU A 124 -2.74 1.38 -8.39
CA GLU A 124 -2.06 2.68 -8.46
C GLU A 124 -0.79 2.73 -7.60
N LEU A 125 -0.81 2.12 -6.41
CA LEU A 125 0.37 1.98 -5.56
C LEU A 125 1.46 1.16 -6.27
N VAL A 126 1.11 0.01 -6.86
CA VAL A 126 2.03 -0.82 -7.63
C VAL A 126 2.63 -0.04 -8.80
N ALA A 127 1.83 0.74 -9.52
CA ALA A 127 2.30 1.58 -10.62
C ALA A 127 3.27 2.66 -10.13
N ALA A 128 2.94 3.37 -9.03
CA ALA A 128 3.80 4.39 -8.47
C ALA A 128 5.16 3.83 -8.00
N VAL A 129 5.15 2.67 -7.34
CA VAL A 129 6.37 1.95 -6.93
C VAL A 129 7.20 1.55 -8.15
N SER A 130 6.55 1.05 -9.20
CA SER A 130 7.22 0.65 -10.45
C SER A 130 7.94 1.84 -11.10
N VAL A 131 7.28 3.01 -11.17
CA VAL A 131 7.89 4.23 -11.69
C VAL A 131 9.08 4.67 -10.81
N ASP A 132 8.92 4.76 -9.49
CA ASP A 132 10.02 5.23 -8.62
C ASP A 132 11.24 4.27 -8.60
N THR A 133 11.02 2.98 -8.82
CA THR A 133 12.11 1.98 -8.88
C THR A 133 12.81 1.90 -10.24
N GLN A 134 12.14 2.30 -11.33
CA GLN A 134 12.68 2.32 -12.70
C GLN A 134 13.37 3.65 -13.05
N VAL A 135 12.89 4.79 -12.53
CA VAL A 135 13.38 6.13 -12.91
C VAL A 135 14.68 6.48 -12.15
N GLY A 136 15.80 6.49 -12.89
CA GLY A 136 17.11 6.94 -12.42
C GLY A 136 17.23 8.47 -12.28
N PRO A 137 18.32 9.00 -11.68
CA PRO A 137 18.47 10.44 -11.37
C PRO A 137 18.49 11.38 -12.59
N ALA A 138 18.70 10.85 -13.79
CA ALA A 138 18.73 11.64 -15.02
C ALA A 138 17.34 12.14 -15.47
N GLU A 139 16.28 11.37 -15.23
CA GLU A 139 14.94 11.70 -15.74
C GLU A 139 14.14 12.62 -14.81
N ARG A 140 14.47 12.68 -13.50
CA ARG A 140 13.78 13.57 -12.53
C ARG A 140 14.03 15.06 -12.78
N ARG A 141 15.06 15.43 -13.54
CA ARG A 141 15.32 16.85 -13.92
C ARG A 141 14.38 17.35 -15.03
N GLY A 142 13.74 16.45 -15.79
CA GLY A 142 12.83 16.81 -16.89
C GLY A 142 11.35 16.88 -16.50
N MET A 143 10.99 16.48 -15.28
CA MET A 143 9.60 16.43 -14.79
C MET A 143 9.24 17.57 -13.82
N ARG A 144 10.02 18.66 -13.80
CA ARG A 144 9.66 19.89 -13.08
C ARG A 144 8.97 20.89 -13.98
#